data_AF-A0A538DHG0-F1
#
_entry.id   AF-A0A538DHG0-F1
#
_cell.length_a   1.000
_cell.length_b   1.000
_cell.length_c   1.000
_cell.angle_alpha   90.00
_cell.angle_beta   90.00
_cell.angle_gamma   90.00
#
_symmetry.space_group_name_H-M   'P 1'
#
loop_
_entity.id
_entity.type
_entity.pdbx_description
1 polymer ?
#
loop_
_entity_poly.entity_id
_entity_poly.type
_entity_poly.pdbx_seq_one_letter_code
_entity_poly.pdbx_strand_id
1 'polypeptide(L)'
;MAGELLGQPQPSQRAARVVDAARAQTGTEVHSVEPGDLGCSPPQIFVRVSHGRSAYHEHWAYRELSAYRKLGSTNSLGTTVSYRIIDVDTHITEPADVWTSRVPRKFADRVPRVERIDGRDVWLLDGERFGAVGPTAPAGWNKPMPDMPTGYDDIHRASFDSTARLELMDKRGVWAEVLYPNVAGFGGQKFISLNDRELMYECVRAYNDFQTDWCSVDSRRLIPTMATPFWDVDECVREIERCAAKGFRAINFTGEPQVFGFPFLGESYWDPFWSAACDHGMVVSFHIGSGEFNWNHKRVEKRGFT
;
A
#
# COMPACT_ATOMS: atom_id res chain seq x y z
N MET A 1 -18.35 23.62 -58.90
CA MET A 1 -17.87 24.38 -57.73
C MET A 1 -17.91 23.44 -56.54
N ALA A 2 -16.76 22.91 -56.20
CA ALA A 2 -16.52 22.01 -55.09
C ALA A 2 -16.59 22.76 -53.75
N GLY A 3 -16.88 22.01 -52.68
CA GLY A 3 -16.78 22.44 -51.30
C GLY A 3 -16.86 21.21 -50.40
N GLU A 4 -15.75 20.47 -50.29
CA GLU A 4 -15.59 19.31 -49.40
C GLU A 4 -15.66 19.74 -47.93
N LEU A 5 -16.55 19.11 -47.16
CA LEU A 5 -16.54 19.13 -45.70
C LEU A 5 -15.52 18.09 -45.21
N LEU A 6 -14.39 18.57 -44.68
CA LEU A 6 -13.36 17.75 -44.05
C LEU A 6 -13.94 16.97 -42.87
N GLY A 7 -13.94 15.64 -42.98
CA GLY A 7 -14.41 14.71 -41.96
C GLY A 7 -13.56 14.72 -40.69
N GLN A 8 -14.22 14.70 -39.54
CA GLN A 8 -13.60 14.49 -38.24
C GLN A 8 -13.01 13.05 -38.19
N PRO A 9 -11.79 12.85 -37.65
CA PRO A 9 -11.15 11.54 -37.63
C PRO A 9 -11.86 10.57 -36.66
N GLN A 10 -11.94 9.31 -37.07
CA GLN A 10 -12.55 8.22 -36.30
C GLN A 10 -11.79 7.97 -34.97
N PRO A 11 -12.46 7.48 -33.90
CA PRO A 11 -11.87 7.32 -32.56
C PRO A 11 -10.55 6.54 -32.51
N SER A 12 -10.39 5.55 -33.39
CA SER A 12 -9.16 4.74 -33.53
C SER A 12 -7.95 5.56 -33.97
N GLN A 13 -8.15 6.61 -34.78
CA GLN A 13 -7.08 7.50 -35.24
C GLN A 13 -6.65 8.52 -34.16
N ARG A 14 -7.48 8.74 -33.14
CA ARG A 14 -7.18 9.63 -32.00
C ARG A 14 -6.38 8.92 -30.92
N ALA A 15 -6.67 7.65 -30.67
CA ALA A 15 -5.89 6.80 -29.76
C ALA A 15 -4.45 6.57 -30.28
N ALA A 16 -4.29 6.35 -31.58
CA ALA A 16 -2.97 6.22 -32.21
C ALA A 16 -2.07 7.46 -32.01
N ARG A 17 -2.63 8.67 -32.07
CA ARG A 17 -1.87 9.92 -31.90
C ARG A 17 -1.40 10.19 -30.46
N VAL A 18 -2.11 9.67 -29.45
CA VAL A 18 -1.69 9.76 -28.04
C VAL A 18 -0.54 8.79 -27.75
N VAL A 19 -0.59 7.61 -28.38
CA VAL A 19 0.49 6.60 -28.30
C VAL A 19 1.76 7.08 -29.01
N ASP A 20 1.64 7.72 -30.17
CA ASP A 20 2.81 8.24 -30.91
C ASP A 20 3.48 9.44 -30.21
N ALA A 21 2.73 10.25 -29.46
CA ALA A 21 3.30 11.32 -28.63
C ALA A 21 4.09 10.77 -27.42
N ALA A 22 3.68 9.63 -26.85
CA ALA A 22 4.39 8.96 -25.76
C ALA A 22 5.66 8.25 -26.25
N ARG A 23 5.63 7.65 -27.45
CA ARG A 23 6.79 6.99 -28.09
C ARG A 23 8.00 7.92 -28.29
N ALA A 24 7.76 9.21 -28.56
CA ALA A 24 8.81 10.18 -28.83
C ALA A 24 9.59 10.64 -27.58
N GLN A 25 9.12 10.35 -26.35
CA GLN A 25 9.72 10.87 -25.11
C GLN A 25 10.46 9.83 -24.25
N THR A 26 10.18 8.52 -24.36
CA THR A 26 10.69 7.56 -23.35
C THR A 26 11.35 6.29 -23.89
N GLY A 27 11.35 6.03 -25.20
CA GLY A 27 12.01 4.86 -25.79
C GLY A 27 11.52 3.50 -25.24
N THR A 28 10.35 3.46 -24.61
CA THR A 28 9.80 2.27 -23.97
C THR A 28 8.92 1.50 -24.95
N GLU A 29 9.19 0.21 -25.17
CA GLU A 29 8.28 -0.67 -25.91
C GLU A 29 6.99 -0.84 -25.10
N VAL A 30 5.87 -0.43 -25.68
CA VAL A 30 4.53 -0.62 -25.14
C VAL A 30 3.86 -1.73 -25.94
N HIS A 31 3.61 -2.86 -25.29
CA HIS A 31 2.76 -3.92 -25.85
C HIS A 31 1.30 -3.55 -25.61
N SER A 32 0.53 -3.34 -26.68
CA SER A 32 -0.92 -3.20 -26.62
C SER A 32 -1.55 -4.60 -26.53
N VAL A 33 -2.27 -4.88 -25.45
CA VAL A 33 -3.17 -6.05 -25.36
C VAL A 33 -4.57 -5.56 -25.70
N GLU A 34 -5.19 -6.12 -26.74
CA GLU A 34 -6.54 -5.75 -27.12
C GLU A 34 -7.55 -6.44 -26.18
N PRO A 35 -8.66 -5.79 -25.81
CA PRO A 35 -9.65 -6.37 -24.90
C PRO A 35 -10.19 -7.75 -25.31
N GLY A 36 -10.12 -8.09 -26.60
CA GLY A 36 -10.50 -9.40 -27.14
C GLY A 36 -9.58 -10.55 -26.73
N ASP A 37 -8.33 -10.25 -26.32
CA ASP A 37 -7.31 -11.26 -26.00
C ASP A 37 -7.50 -11.86 -24.59
N LEU A 38 -8.34 -11.24 -23.75
CA LEU A 38 -8.54 -11.60 -22.34
C LEU A 38 -9.82 -12.40 -22.06
N GLY A 39 -10.63 -12.71 -23.08
CA GLY A 39 -11.81 -13.59 -22.96
C GLY A 39 -12.90 -13.15 -21.96
N CYS A 40 -12.83 -11.94 -21.42
CA CYS A 40 -13.73 -11.43 -20.38
C CYS A 40 -14.63 -10.30 -20.94
N SER A 41 -15.94 -10.37 -20.66
CA SER A 41 -16.92 -9.30 -20.94
C SER A 41 -16.51 -7.96 -20.26
N PRO A 42 -17.01 -6.80 -20.74
CA PRO A 42 -16.23 -5.57 -20.90
C PRO A 42 -15.65 -4.99 -19.59
N PRO A 43 -14.50 -4.30 -19.67
CA PRO A 43 -13.69 -3.99 -18.50
C PRO A 43 -14.36 -2.97 -17.58
N GLN A 44 -14.42 -3.29 -16.28
CA GLN A 44 -14.56 -2.27 -15.24
C GLN A 44 -13.20 -1.56 -15.14
N ILE A 45 -13.15 -0.32 -15.61
CA ILE A 45 -11.93 0.48 -15.67
C ILE A 45 -11.28 0.60 -14.28
N PHE A 46 -10.01 0.22 -14.19
CA PHE A 46 -9.17 0.28 -13.00
C PHE A 46 -8.47 1.65 -12.94
N VAL A 47 -8.66 2.40 -11.86
CA VAL A 47 -7.88 3.62 -11.60
C VAL A 47 -6.87 3.31 -10.51
N ARG A 48 -5.59 3.28 -10.87
CA ARG A 48 -4.47 3.21 -9.93
C ARG A 48 -4.26 4.61 -9.35
N VAL A 49 -4.52 4.80 -8.06
CA VAL A 49 -4.05 5.97 -7.32
C VAL A 49 -2.85 5.51 -6.51
N SER A 50 -1.66 5.97 -6.87
CA SER A 50 -0.44 5.78 -6.07
C SER A 50 -0.08 7.11 -5.42
N HIS A 51 -0.05 7.18 -4.10
CA HIS A 51 0.38 8.38 -3.37
C HIS A 51 1.91 8.42 -3.21
N GLY A 52 2.63 8.17 -4.31
CA GLY A 52 4.08 8.33 -4.40
C GLY A 52 4.46 9.75 -4.83
N ARG A 53 4.16 10.76 -4.00
CA ARG A 53 4.80 12.09 -4.00
C ARG A 53 4.26 12.88 -2.80
N SER A 54 5.17 13.26 -1.90
CA SER A 54 4.91 14.18 -0.80
C SER A 54 4.13 15.40 -1.28
N ALA A 55 3.03 15.71 -0.61
CA ALA A 55 2.35 17.00 -0.46
C ALA A 55 2.19 17.92 -1.71
N TYR A 56 1.03 18.58 -1.80
CA TYR A 56 0.68 19.66 -2.74
C TYR A 56 0.01 19.32 -4.07
N HIS A 57 -0.70 18.19 -4.19
CA HIS A 57 -1.61 17.97 -5.33
C HIS A 57 -3.05 17.60 -4.92
N GLU A 58 -3.51 18.05 -3.74
CA GLU A 58 -4.93 17.92 -3.35
C GLU A 58 -5.87 18.53 -4.40
N HIS A 59 -5.43 19.53 -5.15
CA HIS A 59 -6.29 20.21 -6.12
C HIS A 59 -6.45 19.49 -7.46
N TRP A 60 -5.53 18.60 -7.86
CA TRP A 60 -5.59 17.96 -9.18
C TRP A 60 -6.36 16.64 -9.17
N ALA A 61 -6.06 15.74 -8.23
CA ALA A 61 -6.77 14.46 -8.13
C ALA A 61 -8.26 14.65 -7.78
N TYR A 62 -8.57 15.59 -6.88
CA TYR A 62 -9.97 15.88 -6.52
C TYR A 62 -10.74 16.63 -7.60
N ARG A 63 -10.11 17.49 -8.43
CA ARG A 63 -10.81 18.18 -9.53
C ARG A 63 -11.16 17.24 -10.67
N GLU A 64 -10.29 16.28 -11.01
CA GLU A 64 -10.67 15.25 -11.98
C GLU A 64 -11.69 14.27 -11.40
N LEU A 65 -11.56 13.82 -10.15
CA LEU A 65 -12.54 12.92 -9.53
C LEU A 65 -13.92 13.58 -9.33
N SER A 66 -13.98 14.87 -9.01
CA SER A 66 -15.25 15.63 -8.97
C SER A 66 -15.81 15.92 -10.36
N ALA A 67 -14.97 16.03 -11.40
CA ALA A 67 -15.41 16.03 -12.78
C ALA A 67 -15.99 14.66 -13.18
N TYR A 68 -15.44 13.54 -12.71
CA TYR A 68 -16.03 12.20 -12.86
C TYR A 68 -17.33 12.00 -12.04
N ARG A 69 -17.48 12.71 -10.91
CA ARG A 69 -18.71 12.71 -10.13
C ARG A 69 -19.85 13.48 -10.80
N LYS A 70 -19.53 14.47 -11.64
CA LYS A 70 -20.49 15.27 -12.43
C LYS A 70 -20.68 14.77 -13.86
N LEU A 71 -19.73 14.01 -14.39
CA LEU A 71 -19.89 13.24 -15.61
C LEU A 71 -20.14 11.79 -15.20
N GLY A 72 -21.40 11.48 -14.92
CA GLY A 72 -21.91 10.23 -15.45
C GLY A 72 -21.67 10.30 -16.95
N SER A 73 -20.51 9.84 -17.41
CA SER A 73 -20.16 9.79 -18.81
C SER A 73 -21.11 8.77 -19.42
N THR A 74 -22.24 9.27 -19.91
CA THR A 74 -23.12 8.54 -20.78
C THR A 74 -22.28 8.24 -22.02
N ASN A 75 -21.98 6.96 -22.22
CA ASN A 75 -21.59 6.48 -23.53
C ASN A 75 -22.67 6.90 -24.56
N SER A 76 -22.39 6.74 -25.86
CA SER A 76 -23.35 7.03 -26.94
C SER A 76 -24.68 6.27 -26.85
N LEU A 77 -24.87 5.41 -25.85
CA LEU A 77 -26.03 4.59 -25.55
C LEU A 77 -26.77 5.02 -24.25
N GLY A 78 -26.36 6.10 -23.58
CA GLY A 78 -27.06 6.64 -22.40
C GLY A 78 -26.84 5.87 -21.09
N THR A 79 -25.82 5.03 -20.99
CA THR A 79 -25.52 4.28 -19.75
C THR A 79 -24.62 5.06 -18.80
N THR A 80 -25.04 5.27 -17.55
CA THR A 80 -24.19 5.83 -16.49
C THR A 80 -23.13 4.79 -16.08
N VAL A 81 -21.85 5.07 -16.34
CA VAL A 81 -20.75 4.24 -15.84
C VAL A 81 -20.41 4.67 -14.41
N SER A 82 -20.72 3.81 -13.43
CA SER A 82 -20.21 3.94 -12.07
C SER A 82 -18.84 3.27 -12.00
N TYR A 83 -17.78 4.05 -11.83
CA TYR A 83 -16.44 3.53 -11.58
C TYR A 83 -16.32 3.06 -10.13
N ARG A 84 -15.73 1.88 -9.94
CA ARG A 84 -15.31 1.40 -8.63
C ARG A 84 -13.82 1.68 -8.48
N ILE A 85 -13.45 2.51 -7.51
CA ILE A 85 -12.04 2.81 -7.21
C ILE A 85 -11.48 1.65 -6.36
N ILE A 86 -10.30 1.16 -6.71
CA ILE A 86 -9.50 0.29 -5.86
C ILE A 86 -8.29 1.10 -5.42
N ASP A 87 -8.20 1.39 -4.12
CA ASP A 87 -7.02 2.05 -3.55
C ASP A 87 -5.95 0.99 -3.32
N VAL A 88 -4.82 1.11 -4.02
CA VAL A 88 -3.73 0.13 -3.93
C VAL A 88 -2.68 0.51 -2.89
N ASP A 89 -2.85 1.66 -2.24
CA ASP A 89 -1.89 2.21 -1.31
C ASP A 89 -2.59 3.03 -0.22
N THR A 90 -2.93 2.33 0.88
CA THR A 90 -3.47 2.98 2.05
C THR A 90 -2.93 2.36 3.33
N HIS A 91 -3.00 3.11 4.43
CA HIS A 91 -2.45 2.69 5.70
C HIS A 91 -3.52 2.60 6.80
N ILE A 92 -3.25 1.72 7.75
CA ILE A 92 -3.95 1.64 9.02
C ILE A 92 -3.08 2.38 10.05
N THR A 93 -3.68 3.31 10.79
CA THR A 93 -3.11 3.72 12.07
C THR A 93 -3.40 2.60 13.05
N GLU A 94 -2.42 1.76 13.35
CA GLU A 94 -2.62 0.59 14.20
C GLU A 94 -3.22 0.99 15.55
N PRO A 95 -4.26 0.30 16.06
CA PRO A 95 -4.73 0.51 17.43
C PRO A 95 -3.62 0.34 18.46
N ALA A 96 -3.68 1.11 19.55
CA ALA A 96 -2.61 1.21 20.55
C ALA A 96 -2.23 -0.14 21.20
N ASP A 97 -3.15 -1.10 21.20
CA ASP A 97 -3.04 -2.39 21.86
C ASP A 97 -2.77 -3.56 20.90
N VAL A 98 -2.51 -3.32 19.61
CA VAL A 98 -2.29 -4.39 18.61
C VAL A 98 -1.32 -5.45 19.12
N TRP A 99 -0.15 -5.03 19.59
CA TRP A 99 0.87 -5.96 20.10
C TRP A 99 0.65 -6.35 21.55
N THR A 100 0.38 -5.40 22.45
CA THR A 100 0.26 -5.69 23.90
C THR A 100 -0.87 -6.67 24.23
N SER A 101 -1.90 -6.75 23.38
CA SER A 101 -3.00 -7.73 23.52
C SER A 101 -2.73 -9.10 22.89
N ARG A 102 -1.73 -9.22 22.01
CA ARG A 102 -1.50 -10.43 21.17
C ARG A 102 -0.20 -11.17 21.46
N VAL A 103 0.83 -10.48 21.94
CA VAL A 103 2.11 -11.13 22.24
C VAL A 103 2.12 -11.82 23.60
N PRO A 104 2.97 -12.85 23.80
CA PRO A 104 3.18 -13.45 25.12
C PRO A 104 3.53 -12.40 26.18
N ARG A 105 2.94 -12.52 27.38
CA ARG A 105 3.08 -11.54 28.47
C ARG A 105 4.53 -11.22 28.84
N LYS A 106 5.47 -12.15 28.66
CA LYS A 106 6.91 -11.93 28.88
C LYS A 106 7.51 -10.82 28.02
N PHE A 107 6.85 -10.45 26.92
CA PHE A 107 7.28 -9.44 25.96
C PHE A 107 6.50 -8.13 26.03
N ALA A 108 5.45 -8.04 26.86
CA ALA A 108 4.50 -6.93 26.84
C ALA A 108 5.14 -5.53 27.00
N ASP A 109 6.25 -5.44 27.75
CA ASP A 109 6.96 -4.17 27.99
C ASP A 109 7.96 -3.81 26.88
N ARG A 110 8.17 -4.69 25.90
CA ARG A 110 9.17 -4.51 24.83
C ARG A 110 8.57 -4.29 23.45
N VAL A 111 7.31 -4.67 23.25
CA VAL A 111 6.58 -4.51 21.99
C VAL A 111 6.13 -3.07 21.73
N PRO A 112 5.68 -2.73 20.49
CA PRO A 112 5.09 -1.43 20.24
C PRO A 112 3.91 -1.14 21.18
N ARG A 113 3.93 0.02 21.82
CA ARG A 113 2.83 0.54 22.62
C ARG A 113 2.74 2.04 22.51
N VAL A 114 1.56 2.60 22.81
CA VAL A 114 1.34 4.04 22.84
C VAL A 114 1.36 4.55 24.28
N GLU A 115 2.06 5.65 24.52
CA GLU A 115 1.96 6.43 25.75
C GLU A 115 1.63 7.90 25.42
N ARG A 116 0.83 8.54 26.29
CA ARG A 116 0.54 9.96 26.18
C ARG A 116 1.66 10.76 26.86
N ILE A 117 2.46 11.45 26.05
CA ILE A 117 3.63 12.21 26.50
C ILE A 117 3.52 13.64 25.96
N ASP A 118 3.64 14.64 26.86
CA ASP A 118 3.55 16.06 26.51
C ASP A 118 2.28 16.39 25.68
N GLY A 119 1.17 15.73 26.02
CA GLY A 119 -0.13 15.88 25.34
C GLY A 119 -0.29 15.11 24.04
N ARG A 120 0.71 14.34 23.58
CA ARG A 120 0.69 13.58 22.32
C ARG A 120 0.73 12.07 22.53
N ASP A 121 0.05 11.32 21.68
CA ASP A 121 0.17 9.87 21.62
C ASP A 121 1.46 9.50 20.87
N VAL A 122 2.40 8.90 21.60
CA VAL A 122 3.74 8.55 21.13
C VAL A 122 3.89 7.04 21.13
N TRP A 123 4.42 6.49 20.04
CA TRP A 123 4.80 5.08 19.95
C TRP A 123 6.16 4.83 20.62
N LEU A 124 6.20 3.82 21.47
CA LEU A 124 7.40 3.28 22.10
C LEU A 124 7.66 1.86 21.61
N LEU A 125 8.93 1.50 21.43
CA LEU A 125 9.42 0.16 21.14
C LEU A 125 10.65 -0.10 22.01
N ASP A 126 10.66 -1.20 22.77
CA ASP A 126 11.70 -1.49 23.77
C ASP A 126 11.96 -0.32 24.75
N GLY A 127 10.90 0.43 25.08
CA GLY A 127 10.97 1.61 25.94
C GLY A 127 11.45 2.90 25.25
N GLU A 128 11.85 2.85 23.97
CA GLU A 128 12.30 4.01 23.23
C GLU A 128 11.22 4.60 22.33
N ARG A 129 11.10 5.94 22.32
CA ARG A 129 10.18 6.66 21.43
C ARG A 129 10.63 6.53 19.98
N PHE A 130 9.73 6.18 19.07
CA PHE A 130 10.08 6.07 17.65
C PHE A 130 9.12 6.73 16.66
N GLY A 131 7.93 7.16 17.12
CA GLY A 131 6.95 7.79 16.24
C GLY A 131 5.83 8.45 17.02
N ALA A 132 5.03 9.24 16.33
CA ALA A 132 3.81 9.82 16.87
C ALA A 132 2.61 9.24 16.11
N VAL A 133 1.49 9.03 16.81
CA VAL A 133 0.28 8.46 16.21
C VAL A 133 -0.37 9.45 15.24
N GLY A 134 -0.62 10.68 15.70
CA GLY A 134 -1.41 11.66 14.95
C GLY A 134 -0.93 11.95 13.52
N PRO A 135 0.39 12.12 13.27
CA PRO A 135 0.91 12.38 11.93
C PRO A 135 0.68 11.26 10.89
N THR A 136 0.24 10.06 11.29
CA THR A 136 -0.04 8.96 10.35
C THR A 136 -1.32 9.17 9.53
N ALA A 137 -2.25 10.01 10.01
CA ALA A 137 -3.52 10.28 9.33
C ALA A 137 -3.95 11.77 9.45
N PRO A 138 -3.17 12.72 8.90
CA PRO A 138 -3.38 14.15 9.12
C PRO A 138 -4.49 14.75 8.23
N ALA A 139 -5.14 13.94 7.38
CA ALA A 139 -6.18 14.42 6.48
C ALA A 139 -7.34 15.05 7.27
N GLY A 140 -7.68 16.30 6.92
CA GLY A 140 -8.70 17.08 7.62
C GLY A 140 -8.18 17.90 8.80
N TRP A 141 -6.88 17.83 9.13
CA TRP A 141 -6.26 18.75 10.08
C TRP A 141 -6.33 20.19 9.57
N ASN A 142 -6.76 21.10 10.44
CA ASN A 142 -7.12 22.46 10.05
C ASN A 142 -6.01 23.50 10.30
N LYS A 143 -4.90 23.11 10.93
CA LYS A 143 -3.76 23.98 11.20
C LYS A 143 -2.63 23.72 10.19
N PRO A 144 -1.86 24.75 9.82
CA PRO A 144 -0.74 24.58 8.91
C PRO A 144 0.44 23.88 9.59
N MET A 145 1.27 23.22 8.78
CA MET A 145 2.60 22.76 9.18
C MET A 145 3.41 23.90 9.83
N PRO A 146 4.21 23.63 10.88
CA PRO A 146 4.60 22.32 11.41
C PRO A 146 3.63 21.75 12.46
N ASP A 147 2.48 22.37 12.70
CA ASP A 147 1.48 21.83 13.63
C ASP A 147 0.81 20.57 13.06
N MET A 148 0.70 19.53 13.88
CA MET A 148 0.22 18.20 13.49
C MET A 148 -0.71 17.62 14.56
N PRO A 149 -1.67 16.74 14.17
CA PRO A 149 -2.51 16.00 15.09
C PRO A 149 -1.70 15.36 16.22
N THR A 150 -2.23 15.40 17.44
CA THR A 150 -1.50 14.95 18.63
C THR A 150 -1.64 13.46 18.88
N GLY A 151 -2.73 12.83 18.41
CA GLY A 151 -3.01 11.43 18.69
C GLY A 151 -4.33 10.95 18.08
N TYR A 152 -4.88 9.85 18.60
CA TYR A 152 -6.11 9.24 18.07
C TYR A 152 -7.32 10.19 18.10
N ASP A 153 -7.36 11.08 19.09
CA ASP A 153 -8.44 12.06 19.26
C ASP A 153 -8.52 13.10 18.12
N ASP A 154 -7.40 13.32 17.42
CA ASP A 154 -7.26 14.35 16.40
C ASP A 154 -7.30 13.79 14.96
N ILE A 155 -7.33 12.47 14.79
CA ILE A 155 -7.35 11.81 13.47
C ILE A 155 -8.71 11.20 13.17
N HIS A 156 -9.02 11.04 11.89
CA HIS A 156 -10.30 10.47 11.48
C HIS A 156 -10.41 9.01 11.93
N ARG A 157 -11.49 8.65 12.64
CA ARG A 157 -11.73 7.29 13.18
C ARG A 157 -11.51 6.14 12.18
N ALA A 158 -11.87 6.35 10.91
CA ALA A 158 -11.59 5.40 9.80
C ALA A 158 -10.10 5.02 9.62
N SER A 159 -9.16 5.74 10.23
CA SER A 159 -7.75 5.37 10.20
C SER A 159 -7.43 4.16 11.08
N PHE A 160 -8.21 3.89 12.13
CA PHE A 160 -7.96 2.80 13.09
C PHE A 160 -9.18 1.89 13.36
N ASP A 161 -10.38 2.26 12.91
CA ASP A 161 -11.61 1.46 13.04
C ASP A 161 -12.11 1.00 11.65
N SER A 162 -12.20 -0.32 11.47
CA SER A 162 -12.51 -0.93 10.18
C SER A 162 -13.97 -0.75 9.74
N THR A 163 -14.91 -0.60 10.67
CA THR A 163 -16.31 -0.34 10.33
C THR A 163 -16.48 1.11 9.87
N ALA A 164 -15.90 2.06 10.60
CA ALA A 164 -15.83 3.45 10.17
C ALA A 164 -15.05 3.61 8.86
N ARG A 165 -14.09 2.73 8.57
CA ARG A 165 -13.39 2.68 7.29
C ARG A 165 -14.31 2.35 6.13
N LEU A 166 -15.09 1.26 6.24
CA LEU A 166 -16.05 0.88 5.20
C LEU A 166 -17.09 1.98 4.95
N GLU A 167 -17.61 2.62 6.00
CA GLU A 167 -18.54 3.74 5.86
C GLU A 167 -17.91 4.93 5.10
N LEU A 168 -16.64 5.23 5.36
CA LEU A 168 -15.92 6.29 4.65
C LEU A 168 -15.67 5.90 3.19
N MET A 169 -15.25 4.65 2.93
CA MET A 169 -15.07 4.11 1.59
C MET A 169 -16.35 4.26 0.76
N ASP A 170 -17.51 3.92 1.32
CA ASP A 170 -18.82 4.09 0.67
C ASP A 170 -19.12 5.55 0.33
N LYS A 171 -18.88 6.47 1.27
CA LYS A 171 -19.07 7.92 1.06
C LYS A 171 -18.12 8.49 -0.01
N ARG A 172 -16.95 7.88 -0.19
CA ARG A 172 -15.90 8.31 -1.13
C ARG A 172 -15.93 7.56 -2.47
N GLY A 173 -16.74 6.52 -2.61
CA GLY A 173 -16.81 5.71 -3.84
C GLY A 173 -15.62 4.75 -4.01
N VAL A 174 -14.96 4.40 -2.91
CA VAL A 174 -13.87 3.42 -2.89
C VAL A 174 -14.47 2.03 -2.65
N TRP A 175 -14.22 1.12 -3.58
CA TRP A 175 -14.73 -0.24 -3.51
C TRP A 175 -13.86 -1.12 -2.61
N ALA A 176 -12.54 -1.11 -2.84
CA ALA A 176 -11.60 -1.93 -2.08
C ALA A 176 -10.29 -1.18 -1.83
N GLU A 177 -9.56 -1.57 -0.79
CA GLU A 177 -8.33 -0.95 -0.37
C GLU A 177 -7.28 -1.98 0.06
N VAL A 178 -6.02 -1.77 -0.32
CA VAL A 178 -4.86 -2.56 0.09
C VAL A 178 -4.17 -1.89 1.28
N LEU A 179 -4.07 -2.60 2.40
CA LEU A 179 -3.77 -2.01 3.71
C LEU A 179 -2.33 -2.29 4.15
N TYR A 180 -1.50 -1.25 4.27
CA TYR A 180 -0.10 -1.32 4.71
C TYR A 180 0.08 -0.90 6.18
N PRO A 181 1.13 -1.42 6.86
CA PRO A 181 1.49 -1.00 8.22
C PRO A 181 2.04 0.44 8.26
N ASN A 182 2.04 1.04 9.45
CA ASN A 182 2.90 2.17 9.80
C ASN A 182 3.97 1.77 10.83
N VAL A 183 3.61 1.01 11.87
CA VAL A 183 4.45 0.77 13.05
C VAL A 183 5.54 -0.26 12.82
N ALA A 184 5.25 -1.33 12.07
CA ALA A 184 6.24 -2.36 11.75
C ALA A 184 7.38 -1.84 10.84
N GLY A 185 7.26 -0.61 10.33
CA GLY A 185 8.04 -0.12 9.19
C GLY A 185 7.46 -0.66 7.88
N PHE A 186 7.68 0.07 6.79
CA PHE A 186 7.08 -0.23 5.49
C PHE A 186 7.62 -1.51 4.82
N GLY A 187 8.54 -2.23 5.45
CA GLY A 187 8.96 -3.59 5.09
C GLY A 187 9.19 -4.49 6.31
N GLY A 188 8.64 -4.18 7.48
CA GLY A 188 8.86 -4.96 8.72
C GLY A 188 10.16 -4.64 9.47
N GLN A 189 11.02 -3.78 8.90
CA GLN A 189 12.39 -3.53 9.37
C GLN A 189 12.46 -2.93 10.77
N LYS A 190 11.38 -2.33 11.27
CA LYS A 190 11.40 -1.69 12.59
C LYS A 190 11.68 -2.69 13.71
N PHE A 191 11.24 -3.93 13.54
CA PHE A 191 11.45 -4.97 14.56
C PHE A 191 12.91 -5.44 14.67
N ILE A 192 13.77 -5.19 13.67
CA ILE A 192 15.19 -5.55 13.75
C ILE A 192 15.88 -4.90 14.96
N SER A 193 15.44 -3.71 15.38
CA SER A 193 16.03 -3.02 16.54
C SER A 193 15.79 -3.72 17.88
N LEU A 194 14.87 -4.70 17.96
CA LEU A 194 14.58 -5.45 19.17
C LEU A 194 15.69 -6.44 19.56
N ASN A 195 16.53 -6.84 18.59
CA ASN A 195 17.66 -7.77 18.77
C ASN A 195 17.30 -9.05 19.58
N ASP A 196 16.08 -9.55 19.38
CA ASP A 196 15.52 -10.72 20.05
C ASP A 196 14.64 -11.45 19.04
N ARG A 197 15.15 -12.52 18.44
CA ARG A 197 14.48 -13.20 17.31
C ARG A 197 13.09 -13.70 17.68
N GLU A 198 12.91 -14.24 18.88
CA GLU A 198 11.61 -14.74 19.32
C GLU A 198 10.60 -13.59 19.38
N LEU A 199 10.96 -12.50 20.06
CA LEU A 199 10.14 -11.30 20.13
C LEU A 199 9.84 -10.70 18.75
N MET A 200 10.86 -10.64 17.88
CA MET A 200 10.72 -10.11 16.52
C MET A 200 9.68 -10.88 15.70
N TYR A 201 9.69 -12.22 15.76
CA TYR A 201 8.69 -13.04 15.08
C TYR A 201 7.31 -12.87 15.70
N GLU A 202 7.21 -12.82 17.04
CA GLU A 202 5.94 -12.58 17.72
C GLU A 202 5.33 -11.22 17.33
N CYS A 203 6.15 -10.18 17.14
CA CYS A 203 5.69 -8.88 16.65
C CYS A 203 5.11 -8.93 15.22
N VAL A 204 5.74 -9.70 14.33
CA VAL A 204 5.25 -9.90 12.96
C VAL A 204 3.94 -10.70 12.96
N ARG A 205 3.90 -11.83 13.68
CA ARG A 205 2.71 -12.68 13.78
C ARG A 205 1.53 -11.93 14.39
N ALA A 206 1.76 -11.17 15.46
CA ALA A 206 0.74 -10.35 16.10
C ALA A 206 0.14 -9.32 15.15
N TYR A 207 0.97 -8.66 14.33
CA TYR A 207 0.49 -7.72 13.31
C TYR A 207 -0.33 -8.43 12.22
N ASN A 208 0.16 -9.54 11.69
CA ASN A 208 -0.55 -10.30 10.66
C ASN A 208 -1.89 -10.84 11.16
N ASP A 209 -1.95 -11.31 12.41
CA ASP A 209 -3.19 -11.75 13.04
C ASP A 209 -4.17 -10.59 13.22
N PHE A 210 -3.70 -9.46 13.76
CA PHE A 210 -4.48 -8.23 13.84
C PHE A 210 -5.06 -7.83 12.49
N GLN A 211 -4.26 -7.85 11.43
CA GLN A 211 -4.73 -7.36 10.14
C GLN A 211 -5.83 -8.25 9.56
N THR A 212 -5.75 -9.57 9.75
CA THR A 212 -6.86 -10.47 9.39
C THR A 212 -8.12 -10.19 10.18
N ASP A 213 -8.00 -9.98 11.49
CA ASP A 213 -9.15 -9.65 12.35
C ASP A 213 -9.77 -8.32 11.93
N TRP A 214 -8.93 -7.31 11.68
CA TRP A 214 -9.36 -5.96 11.31
C TRP A 214 -10.06 -5.95 9.95
N CYS A 215 -9.56 -6.70 8.98
CA CYS A 215 -10.15 -6.83 7.64
C CYS A 215 -11.41 -7.72 7.61
N SER A 216 -11.65 -8.52 8.66
CA SER A 216 -12.75 -9.50 8.68
C SER A 216 -14.15 -8.90 8.57
N VAL A 217 -14.30 -7.60 8.85
CA VAL A 217 -15.58 -6.88 8.69
C VAL A 217 -16.09 -6.89 7.24
N ASP A 218 -15.20 -6.88 6.24
CA ASP A 218 -15.50 -7.22 4.83
C ASP A 218 -14.19 -7.54 4.08
N SER A 219 -13.79 -8.80 4.10
CA SER A 219 -12.53 -9.28 3.51
C SER A 219 -12.47 -9.21 1.97
N ARG A 220 -13.57 -8.84 1.31
CA ARG A 220 -13.59 -8.57 -0.13
C ARG A 220 -13.17 -7.13 -0.46
N ARG A 221 -13.26 -6.25 0.52
CA ARG A 221 -13.04 -4.80 0.38
C ARG A 221 -11.80 -4.34 1.12
N LEU A 222 -11.50 -4.93 2.27
CA LEU A 222 -10.31 -4.65 3.05
C LEU A 222 -9.28 -5.75 2.77
N ILE A 223 -8.21 -5.41 2.07
CA ILE A 223 -7.23 -6.38 1.57
C ILE A 223 -5.99 -6.35 2.46
N PRO A 224 -5.75 -7.40 3.26
CA PRO A 224 -4.59 -7.49 4.14
C PRO A 224 -3.27 -7.65 3.35
N THR A 225 -2.23 -6.92 3.76
CA THR A 225 -0.82 -7.12 3.34
C THR A 225 0.03 -7.71 4.47
N MET A 226 0.64 -8.86 4.19
CA MET A 226 1.44 -9.59 5.18
C MET A 226 2.74 -8.85 5.47
N ALA A 227 3.00 -8.52 6.73
CA ALA A 227 4.32 -8.09 7.17
C ALA A 227 5.29 -9.28 7.16
N THR A 228 6.53 -9.06 6.71
CA THR A 228 7.52 -10.12 6.53
C THR A 228 8.66 -10.03 7.56
N PRO A 229 9.10 -11.17 8.11
CA PRO A 229 10.31 -11.24 8.92
C PRO A 229 11.54 -11.40 8.02
N PHE A 230 11.79 -10.44 7.11
CA PHE A 230 12.78 -10.61 6.03
C PHE A 230 14.20 -10.92 6.49
N TRP A 231 14.55 -10.70 7.76
CA TRP A 231 15.82 -11.11 8.34
C TRP A 231 16.01 -12.65 8.45
N ASP A 232 15.03 -13.43 8.04
CA ASP A 232 15.05 -14.89 8.03
C ASP A 232 14.18 -15.42 6.87
N VAL A 233 14.82 -15.89 5.80
CA VAL A 233 14.11 -16.43 4.62
C VAL A 233 13.24 -17.65 4.95
N ASP A 234 13.68 -18.50 5.86
CA ASP A 234 12.91 -19.70 6.24
C ASP A 234 11.67 -19.29 7.05
N GLU A 235 11.79 -18.27 7.90
CA GLU A 235 10.62 -17.72 8.59
C GLU A 235 9.68 -16.97 7.64
N CYS A 236 10.20 -16.28 6.62
CA CYS A 236 9.37 -15.70 5.58
C CYS A 236 8.50 -16.76 4.90
N VAL A 237 9.08 -17.90 4.53
CA VAL A 237 8.34 -19.02 3.92
C VAL A 237 7.25 -19.54 4.87
N ARG A 238 7.59 -19.81 6.14
CA ARG A 238 6.62 -20.27 7.15
C ARG A 238 5.47 -19.27 7.34
N GLU A 239 5.78 -17.98 7.38
CA GLU A 239 4.78 -16.94 7.57
C GLU A 239 3.91 -16.72 6.32
N ILE A 240 4.47 -16.90 5.11
CA ILE A 240 3.71 -16.95 3.84
C ILE A 240 2.68 -18.08 3.89
N GLU A 241 3.11 -19.31 4.20
CA GLU A 241 2.23 -20.47 4.26
C GLU A 241 1.10 -20.25 5.27
N ARG A 242 1.44 -19.73 6.47
CA ARG A 242 0.49 -19.41 7.53
C ARG A 242 -0.51 -18.34 7.10
N CYS A 243 -0.04 -17.24 6.52
CA CYS A 243 -0.88 -16.12 6.12
C CYS A 243 -1.73 -16.45 4.88
N ALA A 244 -1.20 -17.22 3.93
CA ALA A 244 -1.97 -17.73 2.80
C ALA A 244 -3.18 -18.56 3.26
N ALA A 245 -2.99 -19.43 4.26
CA ALA A 245 -4.07 -20.20 4.89
C ALA A 245 -5.10 -19.31 5.60
N LYS A 246 -4.69 -18.14 6.09
CA LYS A 246 -5.58 -17.12 6.69
C LYS A 246 -6.23 -16.19 5.66
N GLY A 247 -5.98 -16.38 4.37
CA GLY A 247 -6.65 -15.64 3.29
C GLY A 247 -5.89 -14.43 2.76
N PHE A 248 -4.63 -14.21 3.18
CA PHE A 248 -3.81 -13.16 2.58
C PHE A 248 -3.58 -13.41 1.09
N ARG A 249 -3.46 -12.31 0.33
CA ARG A 249 -3.14 -12.31 -1.11
C ARG A 249 -2.00 -11.36 -1.47
N ALA A 250 -1.49 -10.62 -0.49
CA ALA A 250 -0.42 -9.66 -0.67
C ALA A 250 0.62 -9.78 0.45
N ILE A 251 1.87 -9.54 0.09
CA ILE A 251 3.05 -9.53 0.94
C ILE A 251 3.64 -8.13 0.86
N ASN A 252 3.92 -7.52 2.01
CA ASN A 252 4.70 -6.29 2.08
C ASN A 252 6.14 -6.64 2.44
N PHE A 253 7.07 -6.47 1.50
CA PHE A 253 8.47 -6.87 1.64
C PHE A 253 9.41 -5.68 1.51
N THR A 254 10.59 -5.76 2.13
CA THR A 254 11.62 -4.72 1.98
C THR A 254 12.17 -4.67 0.56
N GLY A 255 12.15 -3.49 -0.06
CA GLY A 255 12.76 -3.29 -1.38
C GLY A 255 14.28 -3.28 -1.36
N GLU A 256 14.90 -3.17 -0.18
CA GLU A 256 16.34 -2.98 -0.02
C GLU A 256 16.94 -3.83 1.13
N PRO A 257 16.80 -5.17 1.08
CA PRO A 257 17.33 -6.05 2.13
C PRO A 257 18.84 -5.87 2.39
N GLN A 258 19.61 -5.48 1.37
CA GLN A 258 21.04 -5.21 1.46
C GLN A 258 21.43 -4.11 2.43
N VAL A 259 20.54 -3.17 2.69
CA VAL A 259 20.76 -2.10 3.64
C VAL A 259 20.77 -2.63 5.08
N PHE A 260 20.11 -3.77 5.31
CA PHE A 260 20.08 -4.47 6.59
C PHE A 260 21.06 -5.64 6.67
N GLY A 261 21.99 -5.75 5.71
CA GLY A 261 23.02 -6.80 5.68
C GLY A 261 22.59 -8.12 5.03
N PHE A 262 21.46 -8.15 4.31
CA PHE A 262 20.98 -9.35 3.60
C PHE A 262 21.30 -9.29 2.09
N PRO A 263 21.26 -10.40 1.34
CA PRO A 263 21.53 -10.40 -0.09
C PRO A 263 20.57 -9.52 -0.91
N PHE A 264 20.98 -9.07 -2.10
CA PHE A 264 20.07 -8.38 -3.03
C PHE A 264 18.92 -9.29 -3.47
N LEU A 265 17.76 -8.70 -3.78
CA LEU A 265 16.51 -9.44 -4.07
C LEU A 265 16.61 -10.50 -5.17
N GLY A 266 17.46 -10.28 -6.18
CA GLY A 266 17.65 -11.23 -7.29
C GLY A 266 18.65 -12.35 -7.02
N GLU A 267 19.22 -12.42 -5.80
CA GLU A 267 20.13 -13.50 -5.44
C GLU A 267 19.37 -14.75 -4.99
N SER A 268 19.94 -15.92 -5.26
CA SER A 268 19.30 -17.22 -4.97
C SER A 268 18.99 -17.48 -3.51
N TYR A 269 19.56 -16.68 -2.59
CA TYR A 269 19.16 -16.65 -1.19
C TYR A 269 17.65 -16.44 -1.01
N TRP A 270 17.01 -15.66 -1.89
CA TRP A 270 15.58 -15.37 -1.82
C TRP A 270 14.70 -16.30 -2.66
N ASP A 271 15.27 -17.26 -3.38
CA ASP A 271 14.49 -18.21 -4.21
C ASP A 271 13.39 -18.92 -3.39
N PRO A 272 13.62 -19.40 -2.15
CA PRO A 272 12.56 -20.02 -1.36
C PRO A 272 11.38 -19.07 -1.07
N PHE A 273 11.67 -17.79 -0.82
CA PHE A 273 10.65 -16.76 -0.63
C PHE A 273 9.84 -16.52 -1.90
N TRP A 274 10.51 -16.39 -3.06
CA TRP A 274 9.85 -16.21 -4.35
C TRP A 274 8.99 -17.43 -4.72
N SER A 275 9.51 -18.63 -4.51
CA SER A 275 8.77 -19.88 -4.72
C SER A 275 7.52 -19.94 -3.85
N ALA A 276 7.64 -19.69 -2.54
CA ALA A 276 6.48 -19.71 -1.64
C ALA A 276 5.42 -18.66 -2.02
N ALA A 277 5.83 -17.45 -2.39
CA ALA A 277 4.89 -16.42 -2.86
C ALA A 277 4.16 -16.85 -4.14
N CYS A 278 4.86 -17.46 -5.11
CA CYS A 278 4.28 -18.00 -6.33
C CYS A 278 3.33 -19.17 -6.06
N ASP A 279 3.74 -20.15 -5.26
CA ASP A 279 2.98 -21.36 -4.95
C ASP A 279 1.65 -21.03 -4.25
N HIS A 280 1.63 -19.97 -3.45
CA HIS A 280 0.43 -19.47 -2.77
C HIS A 280 -0.30 -18.35 -3.52
N GLY A 281 0.18 -17.93 -4.69
CA GLY A 281 -0.44 -16.88 -5.49
C GLY A 281 -0.51 -15.52 -4.77
N MET A 282 0.50 -15.20 -3.95
CA MET A 282 0.59 -13.96 -3.19
C MET A 282 1.41 -12.91 -3.95
N VAL A 283 0.86 -11.70 -4.09
CA VAL A 283 1.55 -10.57 -4.73
C VAL A 283 2.56 -9.97 -3.77
N VAL A 284 3.83 -9.86 -4.20
CA VAL A 284 4.86 -9.16 -3.43
C VAL A 284 4.84 -7.67 -3.77
N SER A 285 4.64 -6.84 -2.76
CA SER A 285 4.65 -5.39 -2.82
C SER A 285 5.88 -4.83 -2.11
N PHE A 286 6.46 -3.79 -2.72
CA PHE A 286 7.56 -3.01 -2.15
C PHE A 286 7.06 -1.61 -1.85
N HIS A 287 6.71 -1.36 -0.60
CA HIS A 287 6.29 -0.04 -0.18
C HIS A 287 7.49 0.91 -0.08
N ILE A 288 7.32 2.17 -0.48
CA ILE A 288 8.37 3.19 -0.33
C ILE A 288 8.72 3.37 1.15
N GLY A 289 10.01 3.50 1.46
CA GLY A 289 10.48 3.59 2.84
C GLY A 289 10.64 2.26 3.56
N SER A 290 10.53 1.14 2.83
CA SER A 290 10.82 -0.20 3.35
C SER A 290 12.32 -0.50 3.47
N GLY A 291 13.16 0.30 2.81
CA GLY A 291 14.61 0.37 2.95
C GLY A 291 15.05 1.53 3.85
N GLU A 292 16.00 2.34 3.39
CA GLU A 292 16.43 3.57 4.06
C GLU A 292 15.87 4.83 3.39
N PHE A 293 15.48 5.83 4.19
CA PHE A 293 15.01 7.13 3.67
C PHE A 293 16.16 8.10 3.33
N ASN A 294 17.41 7.63 3.34
CA ASN A 294 18.56 8.50 3.19
C ASN A 294 18.85 8.75 1.70
N TRP A 295 18.43 9.91 1.18
CA TRP A 295 18.56 10.26 -0.25
C TRP A 295 20.01 10.30 -0.80
N ASN A 296 21.03 10.12 0.05
CA ASN A 296 22.45 10.10 -0.30
C ASN A 296 23.04 8.69 -0.53
N HIS A 297 22.23 7.69 -0.87
CA HIS A 297 22.75 6.37 -1.21
C HIS A 297 23.63 6.40 -2.46
N LYS A 298 24.86 5.89 -2.35
CA LYS A 298 25.69 5.58 -3.52
C LYS A 298 24.98 4.48 -4.31
N ARG A 299 24.75 4.70 -5.60
CA ARG A 299 24.26 3.65 -6.51
C ARG A 299 25.14 2.41 -6.34
N VAL A 300 24.56 1.31 -5.88
CA VAL A 300 25.26 0.03 -5.78
C VAL A 300 24.97 -0.74 -7.06
N GLU A 301 25.98 -0.87 -7.93
CA GLU A 301 25.90 -1.70 -9.12
C GLU A 301 26.51 -3.07 -8.83
N LYS A 302 25.71 -4.13 -8.94
CA LYS A 302 26.20 -5.51 -8.91
C LYS A 302 26.13 -6.08 -10.32
N ARG A 303 27.28 -6.43 -10.90
CA ARG A 303 27.37 -7.07 -12.22
C ARG A 303 27.00 -8.55 -12.11
N GLY A 304 26.33 -9.10 -13.14
CA GLY A 304 26.10 -10.54 -13.27
C GLY A 304 24.72 -11.06 -12.85
N PHE A 305 23.69 -10.21 -12.82
CA PHE A 305 22.30 -10.69 -12.84
C PHE A 305 21.99 -11.17 -14.27
N THR A 306 21.95 -12.48 -14.47
CA THR A 306 21.45 -13.15 -15.69
C THR A 306 20.19 -13.92 -15.35
#